data_AF-A0AAD5UHN1-F1
#
_entry.id   AF-A0AAD5UHN1-F1
#
_cell.length_a   1.000
_cell.length_b   1.000
_cell.length_c   1.000
_cell.angle_alpha   90.00
_cell.angle_beta   90.00
_cell.angle_gamma   90.00
#
_symmetry.space_group_name_H-M   'P 1'
#
loop_
_entity.id
_entity.type
_entity.pdbx_description
1 polymer ?
#
loop_
_entity_poly.entity_id
_entity_poly.type
_entity_poly.pdbx_seq_one_letter_code
_entity_poly.pdbx_strand_id
1 'polypeptide(L)'
;MEKRQRSESEDSNSTKELSSWTHITSAFTELHNLRLQNDIVVNKINKVHSKVNSREESKEGFTIKAGLRIQEVYRNAIDYAEQEIRVLKRTMEKVEGLIALQERLDSEKKRRKEMKQRPKIEEEVPGDLL
;
A
#
# COMPACT_ATOMS: atom_id res chain seq x y z
N MET A 1 -28.81 -19.58 -34.79
CA MET A 1 -27.58 -19.67 -33.97
C MET A 1 -27.02 -18.26 -33.79
N GLU A 2 -26.12 -18.07 -32.81
CA GLU A 2 -25.39 -16.84 -32.49
C GLU A 2 -26.04 -15.85 -31.51
N LYS A 3 -25.80 -16.09 -30.21
CA LYS A 3 -25.56 -15.05 -29.19
C LYS A 3 -24.65 -15.62 -28.09
N ARG A 4 -23.33 -15.64 -28.29
CA ARG A 4 -22.34 -15.98 -27.26
C ARG A 4 -21.02 -15.25 -27.51
N GLN A 5 -20.95 -13.95 -27.30
CA GLN A 5 -19.67 -13.22 -27.25
C GLN A 5 -19.62 -12.08 -26.22
N ARG A 6 -20.62 -11.94 -25.33
CA ARG A 6 -20.70 -10.78 -24.42
C ARG A 6 -20.20 -11.03 -22.99
N SER A 7 -19.85 -12.27 -22.61
CA SER A 7 -19.58 -12.63 -21.21
C SER A 7 -18.10 -12.69 -20.81
N GLU A 8 -17.15 -12.91 -21.72
CA GLU A 8 -15.75 -13.13 -21.34
C GLU A 8 -15.01 -11.89 -20.83
N SER A 9 -15.44 -10.68 -21.22
CA SER A 9 -14.73 -9.45 -20.83
C SER A 9 -15.05 -8.92 -19.43
N GLU A 10 -16.23 -9.26 -18.87
CA GLU A 10 -16.64 -8.81 -17.53
C GLU A 10 -16.00 -9.69 -16.44
N ASP A 11 -15.90 -11.00 -16.65
CA ASP A 11 -15.27 -11.92 -15.70
C ASP A 11 -13.76 -11.68 -15.55
N SER A 12 -13.05 -11.35 -16.63
CA SER A 12 -11.60 -11.09 -16.56
C SER A 12 -11.26 -9.84 -15.71
N ASN A 13 -12.14 -8.83 -15.71
CA ASN A 13 -11.92 -7.61 -14.95
C ASN A 13 -12.18 -7.81 -13.45
N SER A 14 -13.26 -8.52 -13.09
CA SER A 14 -13.56 -8.89 -11.70
C SER A 14 -12.44 -9.75 -11.09
N THR A 15 -11.86 -10.65 -11.88
CA THR A 15 -10.78 -11.53 -11.41
C THR A 15 -9.48 -10.76 -11.13
N LYS A 16 -9.15 -9.77 -11.97
CA LYS A 16 -7.98 -8.89 -11.78
C LYS A 16 -8.15 -7.93 -10.59
N GLU A 17 -9.36 -7.42 -10.39
CA GLU A 17 -9.70 -6.59 -9.24
C GLU A 17 -9.57 -7.38 -7.94
N LEU A 18 -10.14 -8.59 -7.87
CA LEU A 18 -10.05 -9.46 -6.70
C LEU A 18 -8.60 -9.85 -6.35
N SER A 19 -7.77 -10.14 -7.36
CA SER A 19 -6.35 -10.41 -7.17
C SER A 19 -5.61 -9.20 -6.58
N SER A 20 -5.93 -8.00 -7.05
CA SER A 20 -5.34 -6.75 -6.54
C SER A 20 -5.70 -6.51 -5.07
N TRP A 21 -6.98 -6.68 -4.71
CA TRP A 21 -7.44 -6.58 -3.31
C TRP A 21 -6.79 -7.62 -2.39
N THR A 22 -6.56 -8.82 -2.89
CA THR A 22 -5.86 -9.87 -2.13
C THR A 22 -4.42 -9.46 -1.82
N HIS A 23 -3.68 -8.96 -2.82
CA HIS A 23 -2.31 -8.45 -2.62
C HIS A 23 -2.24 -7.26 -1.66
N ILE A 24 -3.23 -6.34 -1.72
CA ILE A 24 -3.34 -5.22 -0.77
C ILE A 24 -3.49 -5.74 0.66
N THR A 25 -4.44 -6.65 0.85
CA THR A 25 -4.77 -7.18 2.18
C THR A 25 -3.57 -7.90 2.79
N SER A 26 -2.84 -8.68 2.00
CA SER A 26 -1.58 -9.30 2.42
C SER A 26 -0.52 -8.25 2.81
N ALA A 27 -0.35 -7.18 2.01
CA ALA A 27 0.63 -6.13 2.31
C ALA A 27 0.29 -5.35 3.59
N PHE A 28 -0.99 -5.05 3.83
CA PHE A 28 -1.43 -4.43 5.09
C PHE A 28 -1.25 -5.37 6.29
N THR A 29 -1.46 -6.66 6.11
CA THR A 29 -1.23 -7.66 7.16
C THR A 29 0.25 -7.74 7.54
N GLU A 30 1.14 -7.75 6.54
CA GLU A 30 2.59 -7.70 6.77
C GLU A 30 3.00 -6.43 7.51
N LEU A 31 2.47 -5.28 7.08
CA LEU A 31 2.74 -3.99 7.73
C LEU A 31 2.25 -3.96 9.19
N HIS A 32 1.06 -4.49 9.46
CA HIS A 32 0.52 -4.59 10.81
C HIS A 32 1.41 -5.43 11.73
N ASN A 33 1.87 -6.59 11.26
CA ASN A 33 2.74 -7.48 12.02
C ASN A 33 4.10 -6.82 12.34
N LEU A 34 4.67 -6.08 11.39
CA LEU A 34 5.92 -5.33 11.62
C LEU A 34 5.73 -4.23 12.67
N ARG A 35 4.61 -3.51 12.61
CA ARG A 35 4.31 -2.46 13.58
C ARG A 35 4.21 -3.01 15.01
N LEU A 36 3.60 -4.18 15.19
CA LEU A 36 3.57 -4.88 16.49
C LEU A 36 4.98 -5.22 17.01
N GLN A 37 5.90 -5.64 16.12
CA GLN A 37 7.29 -5.88 16.52
C GLN A 37 8.00 -4.58 16.92
N ASN A 38 7.75 -3.49 16.20
CA ASN A 38 8.34 -2.18 16.52
C ASN A 38 7.84 -1.65 17.86
N ASP A 39 6.56 -1.81 18.19
CA ASP A 39 6.02 -1.43 19.50
C ASP A 39 6.73 -2.16 20.65
N ILE A 40 7.07 -3.45 20.49
CA ILE A 40 7.84 -4.21 21.47
C ILE A 40 9.23 -3.61 21.67
N VAL A 41 9.87 -3.18 20.57
CA VAL A 41 11.22 -2.61 20.60
C VAL A 41 11.23 -1.21 21.20
N VAL A 42 10.26 -0.35 20.85
CA VAL A 42 10.07 0.97 21.46
C VAL A 42 9.85 0.83 22.96
N ASN A 43 9.04 -0.13 23.40
CA ASN A 43 8.85 -0.41 24.82
C ASN A 43 10.15 -0.82 25.53
N LYS A 44 11.05 -1.55 24.87
CA LYS A 44 12.38 -1.88 25.42
C LYS A 44 13.27 -0.65 25.51
N ILE A 45 13.27 0.22 24.50
CA ILE A 45 14.02 1.48 24.50
C ILE A 45 13.54 2.40 25.62
N ASN A 46 12.22 2.56 25.79
CA ASN A 46 11.66 3.38 26.87
C ASN A 46 12.10 2.88 28.25
N LYS A 47 12.10 1.55 28.47
CA LYS A 47 12.64 0.95 29.71
C LYS A 47 14.13 1.21 29.90
N VAL A 48 14.92 1.24 28.83
CA VAL A 48 16.34 1.60 28.89
C VAL A 48 16.49 3.07 29.27
N HIS A 49 15.77 3.99 28.62
CA HIS A 49 15.80 5.42 28.94
C HIS A 49 15.43 5.70 30.39
N SER A 50 14.37 5.08 30.92
CA SER A 50 14.01 5.24 32.34
C SER A 50 15.14 4.81 33.28
N LYS A 51 15.85 3.73 32.96
CA LYS A 51 16.99 3.25 33.77
C LYS A 51 18.23 4.14 33.63
N VAL A 52 18.45 4.71 32.44
CA VAL A 52 19.53 5.67 32.19
C VAL A 52 19.31 6.94 32.99
N ASN A 53 18.14 7.55 32.88
CA ASN A 53 17.81 8.76 33.63
C ASN A 53 17.95 8.53 35.15
N SER A 54 17.43 7.42 35.69
CA SER A 54 17.56 7.12 37.12
C SER A 54 19.00 6.97 37.60
N ARG A 55 19.90 6.48 36.73
CA ARG A 55 21.33 6.30 37.04
C ARG A 55 22.12 7.59 36.92
N GLU A 56 21.77 8.42 35.95
CA GLU A 56 22.34 9.75 35.77
C GLU A 56 22.01 10.66 36.97
N GLU A 57 20.75 10.64 37.44
CA GLU A 57 20.31 11.36 38.64
C GLU A 57 21.08 10.91 39.90
N SER A 58 21.39 9.62 40.01
CA SER A 58 22.16 9.05 41.13
C SER A 58 23.68 9.13 40.97
N LYS A 59 24.18 9.71 39.86
CA LYS A 59 25.60 9.75 39.48
C LYS A 59 26.28 8.38 39.45
N GLU A 60 25.49 7.32 39.30
CA GLU A 60 26.01 5.96 39.16
C GLU A 60 26.40 5.69 37.71
N GLY A 61 27.67 5.38 37.48
CA GLY A 61 28.14 4.92 36.18
C GLY A 61 27.48 3.62 35.73
N PHE A 62 27.50 3.36 34.43
CA PHE A 62 27.12 2.07 33.88
C PHE A 62 28.25 1.06 34.00
N THR A 63 27.91 -0.18 34.33
CA THR A 63 28.85 -1.28 34.12
C THR A 63 29.03 -1.52 32.62
N ILE A 64 30.21 -1.99 32.22
CA ILE A 64 30.52 -2.30 30.80
C ILE A 64 29.46 -3.24 30.21
N LYS A 65 29.03 -4.25 30.98
CA LYS A 65 27.98 -5.20 30.58
C LYS A 65 26.64 -4.51 30.31
N ALA A 66 26.26 -3.53 31.13
CA ALA A 66 25.03 -2.77 30.92
C ALA A 66 25.14 -1.86 29.68
N GLY A 67 26.29 -1.21 29.47
CA GLY A 67 26.55 -0.41 28.26
C GLY A 67 26.42 -1.22 26.98
N LEU A 68 27.01 -2.42 26.93
CA LEU A 68 26.89 -3.33 25.77
C LEU A 68 25.44 -3.76 25.51
N ARG A 69 24.66 -4.04 26.57
CA ARG A 69 23.23 -4.40 26.46
C ARG A 69 22.40 -3.24 25.91
N ILE A 70 22.69 -2.01 26.34
CA ILE A 70 22.04 -0.80 25.85
C ILE A 70 22.34 -0.61 24.37
N GLN A 71 23.60 -0.72 23.98
CA GLN A 71 24.02 -0.62 22.58
C GLN A 71 23.33 -1.66 21.70
N GLU A 72 23.20 -2.90 22.17
CA GLU A 72 22.49 -3.97 21.46
C GLU A 72 21.00 -3.64 21.26
N VAL A 73 20.33 -3.11 22.29
CA VAL A 73 18.92 -2.70 22.19
C VAL A 73 18.73 -1.61 21.14
N TYR A 74 19.57 -0.59 21.13
CA TYR A 74 19.50 0.49 20.14
C TYR A 74 19.83 0.01 18.73
N ARG A 75 20.86 -0.83 18.56
CA ARG A 75 21.19 -1.39 17.24
C ARG A 75 20.01 -2.16 16.66
N ASN A 76 19.42 -3.07 17.45
CA ASN A 76 18.26 -3.82 17.02
C ASN A 76 17.09 -2.88 16.68
N ALA A 77 16.89 -1.81 17.44
CA ALA A 77 15.84 -0.82 17.15
C ALA A 77 16.04 -0.10 15.82
N ILE A 78 17.27 0.27 15.49
CA ILE A 78 17.61 0.87 14.20
C ILE A 78 17.30 -0.15 13.09
N ASP A 79 17.76 -1.39 13.21
CA ASP A 79 17.54 -2.44 12.21
C ASP A 79 16.04 -2.68 11.93
N TYR A 80 15.23 -2.73 13.00
CA TYR A 80 13.78 -2.89 12.90
C TYR A 80 13.08 -1.67 12.29
N ALA A 81 13.49 -0.45 12.67
CA ALA A 81 12.95 0.77 12.09
C ALA A 81 13.29 0.88 10.59
N GLU A 82 14.51 0.53 10.18
CA GLU A 82 14.88 0.49 8.76
C GLU A 82 14.07 -0.56 7.99
N GLN A 83 13.83 -1.73 8.58
CA GLN A 83 13.00 -2.75 7.97
C GLN A 83 11.55 -2.29 7.79
N GLU A 84 10.97 -1.64 8.80
CA GLU A 84 9.63 -1.04 8.71
C GLU A 84 9.58 0.00 7.61
N ILE A 85 10.55 0.92 7.52
CA ILE A 85 10.62 1.93 6.45
C ILE A 85 10.65 1.27 5.07
N ARG A 86 11.45 0.21 4.89
CA ARG A 86 11.54 -0.53 3.61
C ARG A 86 10.19 -1.15 3.23
N VAL A 87 9.51 -1.78 4.17
CA VAL A 87 8.21 -2.42 3.91
C VAL A 87 7.13 -1.38 3.67
N LEU A 88 7.10 -0.32 4.47
CA LEU A 88 6.17 0.79 4.33
C LEU A 88 6.27 1.44 2.95
N LYS A 89 7.48 1.73 2.46
CA LYS A 89 7.71 2.26 1.11
C LYS A 89 7.14 1.34 0.02
N ARG A 90 7.44 0.03 0.09
CA ARG A 90 6.91 -0.95 -0.88
C ARG A 90 5.38 -1.06 -0.84
N THR A 91 4.78 -0.99 0.35
CA THR A 91 3.33 -1.01 0.50
C THR A 91 2.70 0.28 -0.06
N MET A 92 3.33 1.43 0.17
CA MET A 92 2.89 2.72 -0.36
C MET A 92 2.93 2.75 -1.89
N GLU A 93 4.02 2.31 -2.51
CA GLU A 93 4.14 2.18 -3.97
C GLU A 93 3.04 1.28 -4.57
N LYS A 94 2.72 0.16 -3.91
CA LYS A 94 1.62 -0.73 -4.32
C LYS A 94 0.26 -0.04 -4.24
N VAL A 95 0.00 0.72 -3.17
CA VAL A 95 -1.26 1.46 -3.00
C VAL A 95 -1.38 2.57 -4.06
N GLU A 96 -0.32 3.34 -4.31
CA GLU A 96 -0.29 4.37 -5.36
C GLU A 96 -0.54 3.79 -6.76
N GLY A 97 0.11 2.66 -7.08
CA GLY A 97 -0.13 1.97 -8.35
C GLY A 97 -1.58 1.52 -8.55
N LEU A 98 -2.27 1.18 -7.46
CA LEU A 98 -3.67 0.76 -7.49
C LEU A 98 -4.63 1.95 -7.58
N ILE A 99 -4.33 3.06 -6.92
CA ILE A 99 -5.07 4.32 -7.11
C ILE A 99 -5.00 4.74 -8.58
N ALA A 100 -3.81 4.73 -9.19
CA ALA A 100 -3.65 5.07 -10.60
C ALA A 100 -4.41 4.10 -11.53
N LEU A 101 -4.44 2.80 -11.20
CA LEU A 101 -5.20 1.80 -11.95
C LEU A 101 -6.71 2.04 -11.83
N GLN A 102 -7.21 2.39 -10.65
CA GLN A 102 -8.60 2.73 -10.40
C GLN A 102 -9.02 3.98 -11.21
N GLU A 103 -8.22 5.05 -11.14
CA GLU A 103 -8.47 6.29 -11.90
C GLU A 103 -8.53 6.03 -13.41
N ARG A 104 -7.65 5.16 -13.92
CA ARG A 104 -7.67 4.74 -15.33
C ARG A 104 -8.93 3.95 -15.68
N LEU A 105 -9.34 2.99 -14.84
CA LEU A 105 -10.55 2.20 -15.06
C LEU A 105 -11.80 3.07 -15.04
N ASP A 106 -11.90 4.03 -14.13
CA ASP A 106 -13.03 4.94 -14.03
C ASP A 106 -13.09 5.91 -15.23
N SER A 107 -11.93 6.39 -15.68
CA SER A 107 -11.82 7.17 -16.91
C SER A 107 -12.25 6.37 -18.15
N GLU A 108 -11.88 5.09 -18.23
CA GLU A 108 -12.25 4.22 -19.35
C GLU A 108 -13.75 3.89 -19.33
N LYS A 109 -14.33 3.63 -18.16
CA LYS A 109 -15.78 3.48 -17.99
C LYS A 109 -16.54 4.72 -18.43
N LYS A 110 -16.04 5.92 -18.10
CA LYS A 110 -16.62 7.21 -18.53
C LYS A 110 -16.57 7.37 -20.05
N ARG A 111 -15.41 7.15 -20.68
CA ARG A 111 -15.25 7.18 -22.15
C ARG A 111 -16.19 6.20 -22.88
N ARG A 112 -16.34 4.99 -22.34
CA ARG A 112 -17.25 3.97 -22.91
C ARG A 112 -18.73 4.39 -22.80
N LYS A 113 -19.12 5.12 -21.75
CA LYS A 113 -20.48 5.68 -21.62
C LYS A 113 -20.70 6.81 -22.62
N GLU A 114 -19.75 7.72 -22.76
CA GLU A 114 -19.83 8.85 -23.71
C GLU A 114 -19.87 8.40 -25.18
N MET A 115 -19.06 7.40 -25.56
CA MET A 115 -19.09 6.85 -26.92
C MET A 115 -20.42 6.16 -27.26
N LYS A 116 -21.12 5.58 -26.29
CA LYS A 116 -22.45 4.96 -26.50
C LYS A 116 -23.58 5.99 -26.60
N GLN A 117 -23.38 7.22 -26.15
CA GLN A 117 -24.38 8.29 -26.18
C GLN A 117 -24.25 9.24 -27.36
N ARG A 118 -23.22 9.10 -28.22
CA ARG A 118 -23.14 9.87 -29.47
C ARG A 118 -24.24 9.37 -30.42
N PRO A 119 -25.21 10.23 -30.81
CA PRO A 119 -26.18 9.86 -31.83
C PRO A 119 -25.46 9.60 -33.15
N LYS A 120 -25.89 8.58 -33.90
CA LYS A 120 -25.52 8.42 -35.31
C LYS A 120 -26.01 9.68 -36.02
N ILE A 121 -25.07 10.53 -36.42
CA ILE A 121 -25.37 11.58 -37.39
C ILE A 121 -25.67 10.82 -38.67
N GLU A 122 -26.95 10.75 -39.04
CA GLU A 122 -27.36 10.34 -40.37
C GLU A 122 -26.77 11.37 -41.33
N GLU A 123 -25.79 10.95 -42.12
CA GLU A 123 -25.37 11.69 -43.31
C GLU A 123 -26.56 11.68 -44.28
N GLU A 124 -27.39 12.73 -44.21
CA GLU A 124 -28.21 13.09 -45.35
C GLU A 124 -27.26 13.50 -46.48
N VAL A 125 -27.10 12.62 -47.45
CA VAL A 125 -26.46 12.93 -48.73
C VAL A 125 -27.33 13.98 -49.44
N PRO A 126 -26.83 15.18 -49.75
CA PRO A 126 -27.57 16.11 -50.60
C PRO A 126 -27.57 15.54 -52.01
N GLY A 127 -28.69 14.91 -52.39
CA GLY A 127 -28.95 14.46 -53.75
C GLY A 127 -29.47 15.64 -54.57
N ASP A 128 -28.67 16.02 -55.56
CA ASP A 128 -28.79 17.21 -56.39
C ASP A 128 -30.17 17.46 -57.04
N LEU A 129 -30.42 18.76 -57.20
CA LEU A 129 -31.36 19.39 -58.12
C LEU A 129 -31.26 18.81 -59.53
N LEU A 130 -32.35 18.22 -60.03
CA LEU A 130 -32.70 18.15 -61.46
C LEU A 130 -34.21 18.35 -61.64
#